data_AF-A0A8J9T055-F1
#
_entry.id   AF-A0A8J9T055-F1
#
_cell.length_a   1.000
_cell.length_b   1.000
_cell.length_c   1.000
_cell.angle_alpha   90.00
_cell.angle_beta   90.00
_cell.angle_gamma   90.00
#
_symmetry.space_group_name_H-M   'P 1'
#
loop_
_entity.id
_entity.type
_entity.pdbx_description
1 polymer ?
#
loop_
_entity_poly.entity_id
_entity_poly.type
_entity_poly.pdbx_seq_one_letter_code
_entity_poly.pdbx_strand_id
1 'polypeptide(L)' 'KYPWPCQPPLVPHENPTGVYRLFFDLPDAIHGGNDDEDDTHWKNVLLNDYSLLLHGVESCCQVVLNGAIVGFSKDSRLP' A
#
# COMPACT_ATOMS: atom_id res chain seq x y z
N LYS A 1 30.00 10.46 5.95
CA LYS A 1 29.96 11.07 4.58
C LYS A 1 28.73 10.50 3.88
N TYR A 2 27.94 11.33 3.18
CA TYR A 2 26.81 10.81 2.41
C TYR A 2 27.30 9.97 1.21
N PRO A 3 26.54 8.94 0.80
CA PRO A 3 26.85 8.09 -0.36
C PRO A 3 26.81 8.83 -1.72
N TRP A 4 26.26 10.05 -1.77
CA TRP A 4 26.20 10.90 -2.96
C TRP A 4 26.41 12.39 -2.58
N PRO A 5 26.55 13.32 -3.55
CA PRO A 5 26.72 14.74 -3.27
C PRO A 5 25.63 15.28 -2.33
N CYS A 6 26.05 15.97 -1.27
CA CYS A 6 25.14 16.52 -0.26
C CYS A 6 24.52 17.83 -0.78
N GLN A 7 23.54 17.72 -1.67
CA GLN A 7 22.79 18.85 -2.24
C GLN A 7 21.29 18.69 -2.02
N PRO A 8 20.77 18.83 -0.79
CA PRO A 8 19.34 18.70 -0.54
C PRO A 8 18.52 19.72 -1.36
N PRO A 9 17.32 19.35 -1.87
CA PRO A 9 16.65 18.05 -1.73
C PRO A 9 16.98 17.05 -2.86
N LEU A 10 18.01 17.33 -3.67
CA LEU A 10 18.32 16.57 -4.88
C LEU A 10 18.90 15.19 -4.54
N VAL A 11 18.53 14.21 -5.36
CA VAL A 11 19.09 12.86 -5.40
C VAL A 11 19.72 12.61 -6.77
N PRO A 12 20.62 11.62 -6.91
CA PRO A 12 21.19 11.26 -8.20
C PRO A 12 20.12 10.94 -9.25
N HIS A 13 20.39 11.29 -10.51
CA HIS A 13 19.51 10.94 -11.64
C HIS A 13 19.44 9.42 -11.85
N GLU A 14 20.58 8.73 -11.73
CA GLU A 14 20.64 7.28 -11.67
C GLU A 14 20.27 6.82 -10.25
N ASN A 15 18.99 6.57 -10.02
CA ASN A 15 18.46 6.12 -8.74
C ASN A 15 17.86 4.71 -8.90
N PRO A 16 18.53 3.65 -8.41
CA PRO A 16 18.05 2.28 -8.51
C PRO A 16 16.60 2.17 -8.04
N THR A 17 15.73 1.67 -8.93
CA THR A 17 14.28 1.60 -8.69
C THR A 17 13.81 0.16 -8.76
N GLY A 18 13.38 -0.39 -7.62
CA GLY A 18 12.78 -1.72 -7.57
C GLY A 18 11.30 -1.69 -7.98
N VAL A 19 10.86 -2.67 -8.76
CA VAL A 19 9.45 -2.83 -9.16
C VAL A 19 8.96 -4.19 -8.63
N TYR A 20 8.01 -4.15 -7.71
CA TYR A 20 7.43 -5.32 -7.07
C TYR A 20 5.96 -5.46 -7.45
N ARG A 21 5.49 -6.69 -7.65
CA ARG A 21 4.09 -7.01 -7.95
C ARG A 21 3.65 -8.22 -7.15
N LEU A 22 2.49 -8.12 -6.52
CA LEU A 22 1.86 -9.19 -5.78
C LEU A 22 0.42 -9.34 -6.28
N PHE A 23 0.02 -10.58 -6.55
CA PHE A 23 -1.38 -10.95 -6.74
C PHE A 23 -1.86 -11.63 -5.46
N PHE A 24 -3.02 -11.24 -4.97
CA PHE A 24 -3.63 -11.81 -3.78
C PHE A 24 -5.15 -11.79 -3.92
N ASP A 25 -5.81 -12.77 -3.32
CA ASP A 25 -7.26 -12.83 -3.23
C ASP A 25 -7.74 -12.08 -1.98
N LEU A 26 -8.93 -11.49 -2.04
CA LEU A 26 -9.58 -10.94 -0.86
C LEU A 26 -10.26 -12.07 -0.08
N PRO A 27 -10.26 -12.02 1.27
CA PRO A 27 -11.01 -12.99 2.07
C PRO A 27 -12.49 -13.06 1.67
N ASP A 28 -13.08 -14.26 1.70
CA ASP A 28 -14.48 -14.50 1.33
C ASP A 28 -15.47 -13.61 2.10
N ALA A 29 -15.14 -13.26 3.34
CA ALA A 29 -15.93 -12.35 4.18
C ALA A 29 -16.05 -10.90 3.64
N ILE A 30 -15.25 -10.53 2.63
CA ILE A 30 -15.31 -9.23 1.94
C ILE A 30 -16.25 -9.30 0.73
N HIS A 31 -16.51 -10.50 0.20
CA HIS A 31 -17.49 -10.71 -0.84
C HIS A 31 -18.88 -10.63 -0.21
N GLY A 32 -19.47 -9.43 -0.21
CA GLY A 32 -20.80 -9.15 0.32
C GLY A 32 -21.95 -9.85 -0.43
N GLY A 33 -21.94 -11.17 -0.42
CA GLY A 33 -22.86 -12.03 -1.17
C GLY A 33 -23.20 -13.27 -0.37
N ASN A 34 -23.96 -13.10 0.70
CA ASN A 34 -25.01 -14.05 1.02
C ASN A 34 -26.32 -13.30 0.91
N ASP A 35 -27.20 -13.76 0.01
CA ASP A 35 -28.60 -13.32 -0.13
C ASP A 35 -29.47 -13.71 1.08
N ASP A 36 -28.85 -14.09 2.19
CA ASP A 36 -29.50 -14.32 3.47
C ASP A 36 -29.80 -12.95 4.12
N GLU A 37 -31.09 -12.58 4.13
CA GLU A 37 -31.61 -11.31 4.65
C GLU A 37 -31.24 -11.01 6.12
N ASP A 38 -30.68 -11.97 6.87
CA ASP A 38 -30.41 -11.88 8.30
C ASP A 38 -28.91 -11.75 8.66
N ASP A 39 -28.02 -11.58 7.68
CA ASP A 39 -26.59 -11.41 7.98
C ASP A 39 -26.23 -9.92 8.16
N THR A 40 -26.79 -9.35 9.23
CA THR A 40 -26.63 -7.93 9.61
C THR A 40 -25.21 -7.61 10.12
N HIS A 41 -24.36 -8.62 10.29
CA HIS A 41 -23.02 -8.47 10.86
C HIS A 41 -22.03 -7.90 9.82
N TRP A 42 -22.06 -8.34 8.56
CA TRP A 42 -21.09 -7.93 7.55
C TRP A 42 -21.44 -6.62 6.82
N LYS A 43 -22.72 -6.23 6.72
CA LYS A 43 -23.10 -4.90 6.20
C LYS A 43 -22.50 -3.77 7.03
N ASN A 44 -22.24 -4.01 8.32
CA ASN A 44 -21.52 -3.09 9.20
C ASN A 44 -19.98 -3.18 9.07
N VAL A 45 -19.45 -4.25 8.46
CA VAL A 45 -18.01 -4.41 8.17
C VAL A 45 -17.61 -3.69 6.87
N LEU A 46 -18.54 -3.48 5.92
CA LEU A 46 -18.33 -2.60 4.77
C LEU A 46 -18.14 -1.11 5.15
N LEU A 47 -18.39 -0.76 6.42
CA LEU A 47 -18.05 0.55 7.01
C LEU A 47 -16.64 0.58 7.63
N ASN A 48 -15.90 -0.54 7.64
CA ASN A 48 -14.51 -0.58 8.08
C ASN A 48 -13.59 -0.40 6.88
N ASP A 49 -12.98 0.79 6.79
CA ASP A 49 -11.97 1.14 5.79
C ASP A 49 -10.83 0.10 5.76
N TYR A 50 -10.69 -0.62 4.64
CA TYR A 50 -9.53 -1.49 4.43
C TYR A 50 -8.27 -0.64 4.27
N SER A 51 -7.18 -1.02 4.95
CA SER A 51 -5.88 -0.37 4.84
C SER A 51 -4.82 -1.32 4.28
N LEU A 52 -3.91 -0.76 3.48
CA LEU A 52 -2.67 -1.43 3.09
C LEU A 52 -1.56 -0.93 4.01
N LEU A 53 -1.00 -1.83 4.81
CA LEU A 53 0.09 -1.52 5.74
C LEU A 53 1.43 -1.98 5.17
N LEU A 54 2.38 -1.05 5.08
CA LEU A 54 3.76 -1.35 4.70
C LEU A 54 4.66 -1.10 5.92
N HIS A 55 5.07 -2.16 6.61
CA HIS A 55 5.85 -2.04 7.87
C HIS A 55 7.17 -1.25 7.74
N GLY A 56 7.75 -1.20 6.54
CA GLY A 56 8.93 -0.41 6.23
C GLY A 56 9.36 -0.62 4.79
N VAL A 57 9.66 0.46 4.08
CA VAL A 57 10.13 0.43 2.69
C VAL A 57 11.29 1.39 2.50
N GLU A 58 12.45 0.87 2.11
CA GLU A 58 13.64 1.68 1.93
C GLU A 58 13.80 2.15 0.47
N SER A 59 13.93 3.45 0.16
CA SER A 59 13.81 4.64 1.04
C SER A 59 12.47 5.38 0.90
N CYS A 60 11.74 5.09 -0.17
CA CYS A 60 10.41 5.58 -0.48
C CYS A 60 9.74 4.65 -1.48
N CYS A 61 8.41 4.70 -1.60
CA CYS A 61 7.69 3.92 -2.61
C CYS A 61 6.39 4.58 -3.05
N GLN A 62 5.98 4.28 -4.28
CA GLN A 62 4.64 4.56 -4.79
C GLN A 62 3.84 3.26 -4.83
N VAL A 63 2.59 3.31 -4.39
CA VAL A 63 1.68 2.16 -4.36
C VAL A 63 0.61 2.31 -5.43
N VAL A 64 0.40 1.24 -6.18
CA VAL A 64 -0.67 1.11 -7.19
C VAL A 64 -1.41 -0.18 -6.92
N LEU A 65 -2.75 -0.13 -6.87
CA LEU A 65 -3.62 -1.27 -6.66
C LEU A 65 -4.62 -1.35 -7.82
N ASN A 66 -4.65 -2.48 -8.54
CA ASN A 66 -5.53 -2.71 -9.70
C ASN A 66 -5.48 -1.58 -10.75
N GLY A 67 -4.29 -1.00 -10.95
CA GLY A 67 -4.07 0.10 -11.90
C GLY A 67 -4.36 1.51 -11.36
N ALA A 68 -4.94 1.64 -10.16
CA ALA A 68 -5.19 2.93 -9.52
C ALA A 68 -4.06 3.31 -8.54
N ILE A 69 -3.61 4.57 -8.56
CA ILE A 69 -2.62 5.07 -7.59
C ILE A 69 -3.29 5.16 -6.21
N VAL A 70 -2.69 4.50 -5.22
CA VAL A 70 -3.13 4.54 -3.82
C VAL A 70 -2.43 5.66 -3.07
N GLY A 71 -1.11 5.81 -3.26
CA GLY A 71 -0.34 6.82 -2.56
C GLY A 71 1.17 6.67 -2.69
N PHE A 72 1.89 7.44 -1.88
CA PHE A 72 3.34 7.49 -1.83
C PHE A 72 3.83 7.58 -0.38
N SER A 73 4.87 6.83 -0.03
CA SER A 73 5.43 6.77 1.32
C SER A 73 6.93 7.07 1.34
N LYS A 74 7.40 7.63 2.46
CA LYS A 74 8.81 7.87 2.83
C LYS A 74 9.00 7.44 4.29
N ASP A 75 10.25 7.38 4.72
CA ASP A 75 10.72 6.84 6.00
C ASP A 75 10.82 5.31 5.97
N SER A 76 12.05 4.81 5.93
CA SER A 76 12.32 3.39 5.77
C SER A 76 11.92 2.55 6.99
N ARG A 77 11.64 3.18 8.14
CA ARG A 77 11.58 2.49 9.44
C ARG A 77 10.23 2.65 10.14
N LEU A 78 9.27 3.30 9.50
CA LEU A 78 7.94 3.52 10.06
C LEU A 78 6.86 2.97 9.11
N PRO A 79 5.76 2.45 9.67
CA PRO A 79 4.56 2.10 8.92
C PRO A 79 3.77 3.32 8.42
#